data_AF-A0A7X7KN91-F1
#
_entry.id   AF-A0A7X7KN91-F1
#
_cell.length_a   1.000
_cell.length_b   1.000
_cell.length_c   1.000
_cell.angle_alpha   90.00
_cell.angle_beta   90.00
_cell.angle_gamma   90.00
#
_symmetry.space_group_name_H-M   'P 1'
#
loop_
_entity.id
_entity.type
_entity.pdbx_description
1 polymer ?
#
loop_
_entity_poly.entity_id
_entity_poly.type
_entity_poly.pdbx_seq_one_letter_code
_entity_poly.pdbx_strand_id
1 'polypeptide(L)'
;MVPFGWSAAAKLQDLFGAARVPRWGRRRCPVVVSAGSIVWVPGLRRAEVGRVVPGAGAVVLRCRDLAVGGVVDSGLAGDESPSWR
;
A
#
# COMPACT_ATOMS: atom_id res chain seq x y z
N MET A 1 8.56 9.00 -4.00
CA MET A 1 7.75 9.91 -3.14
C MET A 1 8.46 10.13 -1.83
N VAL A 2 8.32 11.27 -1.15
CA VAL A 2 8.78 11.43 0.24
C VAL A 2 7.60 11.17 1.17
N PRO A 3 7.51 10.04 1.88
CA PRO A 3 6.40 9.75 2.77
C PRO A 3 6.37 10.70 3.98
N PHE A 4 5.19 10.91 4.57
CA PHE A 4 5.10 11.66 5.83
C PHE A 4 6.03 11.09 6.91
N GLY A 5 6.80 11.97 7.54
CA GLY A 5 7.71 11.63 8.63
C GLY A 5 8.99 10.91 8.19
N TRP A 6 9.25 10.81 6.88
CA TRP A 6 10.49 10.28 6.34
C TRP A 6 11.35 11.44 5.83
N SER A 7 12.66 11.34 6.04
CA SER A 7 13.62 12.36 5.60
C SER A 7 14.00 12.25 4.12
N ALA A 8 13.70 11.12 3.49
CA ALA A 8 14.15 10.82 2.12
C ALA A 8 13.04 10.21 1.27
N ALA A 9 13.24 10.28 -0.05
CA ALA A 9 12.35 9.65 -1.02
C ALA A 9 12.42 8.12 -0.90
N ALA A 10 11.25 7.49 -0.91
CA ALA A 10 11.08 6.05 -0.92
C ALA A 10 10.52 5.58 -2.27
N LYS A 11 10.94 4.38 -2.68
CA LYS A 11 10.31 3.65 -3.77
C LYS A 11 9.02 3.01 -3.26
N LEU A 12 8.08 2.74 -4.18
CA LEU A 12 6.83 2.06 -3.83
C LEU A 12 7.09 0.67 -3.20
N GLN A 13 8.15 -0.02 -3.66
CA GLN A 13 8.57 -1.30 -3.09
C GLN A 13 8.95 -1.22 -1.61
N ASP A 14 9.60 -0.13 -1.18
CA ASP A 14 10.02 0.07 0.20
C ASP A 14 8.80 0.24 1.11
N LEU A 15 7.77 0.93 0.62
CA LEU A 15 6.49 1.09 1.33
C LEU A 15 5.78 -0.26 1.51
N PHE A 16 5.75 -1.08 0.47
CA PHE A 16 5.18 -2.43 0.56
C PHE A 16 5.97 -3.34 1.50
N GLY A 17 7.30 -3.21 1.53
CA GLY A 17 8.15 -3.93 2.48
C GLY A 17 7.85 -3.52 3.91
N ALA A 18 7.86 -2.21 4.19
CA ALA A 18 7.59 -1.65 5.51
C ALA A 18 6.20 -2.02 6.05
N ALA A 19 5.19 -2.02 5.18
CA ALA A 19 3.82 -2.41 5.52
C ALA A 19 3.57 -3.94 5.43
N ARG A 20 4.61 -4.74 5.16
CA ARG A 20 4.52 -6.20 4.99
C ARG A 20 3.43 -6.66 4.02
N VAL A 21 3.24 -5.90 2.94
CA VAL A 21 2.24 -6.24 1.92
C VAL A 21 2.72 -7.47 1.13
N PRO A 22 1.95 -8.56 1.12
CA PRO A 22 2.32 -9.77 0.40
C PRO A 22 2.32 -9.52 -1.11
N ARG A 23 3.16 -10.25 -1.85
CA ARG A 23 3.42 -9.99 -3.27
C ARG A 23 2.14 -10.00 -4.13
N TRP A 24 1.21 -10.91 -3.85
CA TRP A 24 -0.10 -11.01 -4.51
C TRP A 24 -1.01 -9.79 -4.21
N GLY A 25 -0.90 -9.21 -3.01
CA GLY A 25 -1.66 -8.02 -2.60
C GLY A 25 -1.15 -6.72 -3.22
N ARG A 26 0.15 -6.62 -3.51
CA ARG A 26 0.79 -5.38 -4.01
C ARG A 26 0.17 -4.85 -5.30
N ARG A 27 -0.24 -5.76 -6.21
CA ARG A 27 -0.87 -5.38 -7.49
C ARG A 27 -2.27 -4.80 -7.34
N ARG A 28 -2.92 -5.05 -6.20
CA ARG A 28 -4.25 -4.53 -5.89
C ARG A 28 -4.20 -3.28 -5.01
N CYS A 29 -3.00 -2.88 -4.56
CA CYS A 29 -2.86 -1.63 -3.83
C CYS A 29 -3.06 -0.45 -4.79
N PRO A 30 -4.06 0.42 -4.54
CA PRO A 30 -4.22 1.62 -5.32
C PRO A 30 -3.03 2.56 -5.12
N VAL A 31 -2.70 3.32 -6.16
CA VAL A 31 -1.64 4.34 -6.13
C VAL A 31 -2.18 5.59 -6.78
N VAL A 32 -2.17 6.70 -6.04
CA VAL A 32 -2.58 8.01 -6.55
C VAL A 32 -1.34 8.76 -7.01
N VAL A 33 -1.36 9.17 -8.28
CA VAL A 33 -0.29 9.91 -8.94
C VAL A 33 -0.83 11.25 -9.42
N SER A 34 -0.06 12.31 -9.20
CA SER A 34 -0.34 13.65 -9.74
C SER A 34 0.94 14.21 -10.35
N ALA A 35 0.86 14.75 -11.57
CA ALA A 35 2.00 15.29 -12.31
C ALA A 35 3.24 14.37 -12.31
N GLY A 36 3.02 13.06 -12.52
CA GLY A 36 4.08 12.05 -12.53
C GLY A 36 4.65 11.67 -11.15
N SER A 37 4.17 12.27 -10.06
CA SER A 37 4.61 12.00 -8.70
C SER A 37 3.57 11.23 -7.90
N ILE A 38 3.98 10.18 -7.17
CA ILE A 38 3.10 9.46 -6.24
C ILE A 38 2.81 10.37 -5.04
N VAL A 39 1.53 10.71 -4.86
CA VAL A 39 1.06 11.60 -3.78
C VAL A 39 0.44 10.82 -2.62
N TRP A 40 -0.12 9.64 -2.90
CA TRP A 40 -0.77 8.82 -1.88
C TRP A 40 -0.83 7.35 -2.30
N VAL A 41 -0.52 6.47 -1.36
CA VAL A 41 -0.83 5.03 -1.43
C VAL A 41 -1.86 4.74 -0.34
N PRO A 42 -3.17 4.63 -0.68
CA PRO A 42 -4.23 4.37 0.28
C PRO A 42 -3.95 3.15 1.15
N GLY A 43 -4.24 3.27 2.44
CA GLY A 43 -3.94 2.24 3.45
C GLY A 43 -2.46 2.14 3.86
N LEU A 44 -1.54 2.75 3.12
CA LEU A 44 -0.11 2.73 3.45
C LEU A 44 0.40 4.10 3.90
N ARG A 45 0.66 5.02 2.97
CA ARG A 45 1.31 6.31 3.27
C ARG A 45 0.93 7.39 2.27
N ARG A 46 0.85 8.63 2.75
CA ARG A 46 0.77 9.84 1.92
C ARG A 46 2.16 10.45 1.77
N ALA A 47 2.40 11.11 0.65
CA ALA A 47 3.61 11.86 0.42
C ALA A 47 3.50 13.28 0.99
N GLU A 48 4.63 13.89 1.36
CA GLU A 48 4.70 15.28 1.84
C GLU A 48 4.13 16.28 0.83
N VAL A 49 4.28 16.03 -0.48
CA VAL A 49 3.68 16.87 -1.53
C VAL A 49 2.14 16.87 -1.50
N GLY A 50 1.54 15.84 -0.89
CA GLY A 50 0.09 15.74 -0.67
C GLY A 50 -0.38 16.33 0.67
N ARG A 51 0.46 17.12 1.34
CA ARG A 51 0.12 17.74 2.63
C ARG A 51 -0.92 18.84 2.46
N VAL A 52 -2.05 18.63 3.13
CA VAL A 52 -3.09 19.64 3.25
C VAL A 52 -2.74 20.54 4.43
N VAL A 53 -2.64 21.84 4.16
CA VAL A 53 -2.45 22.88 5.18
C VAL A 53 -3.75 23.68 5.33
N PRO A 54 -4.03 24.26 6.52
CA PRO A 54 -5.17 25.14 6.69
C PRO A 54 -5.18 26.27 5.65
N GLY A 55 -6.35 26.53 5.07
CA GLY A 55 -6.52 27.57 4.05
C GLY A 55 -6.12 27.18 2.62
N ALA A 56 -5.53 25.99 2.41
CA ALA A 56 -5.28 25.48 1.06
C ALA A 56 -6.50 24.74 0.48
N GLY A 57 -6.70 24.87 -0.83
CA GLY A 57 -7.65 24.04 -1.57
C GLY A 57 -7.22 22.57 -1.51
N ALA A 58 -8.15 21.67 -1.22
CA ALA A 58 -7.88 20.25 -1.08
C ALA A 58 -8.85 19.41 -1.91
N VAL A 59 -8.34 18.30 -2.46
CA VAL A 59 -9.15 17.29 -3.13
C VAL A 59 -9.31 16.10 -2.20
N VAL A 60 -10.55 15.67 -1.96
CA VAL A 60 -10.86 14.51 -1.14
C VAL A 60 -11.03 13.30 -2.03
N LEU A 61 -10.11 12.35 -1.94
CA LEU A 61 -10.21 11.06 -2.61
C LEU A 61 -10.64 9.99 -1.61
N ARG A 62 -11.65 9.20 -1.96
CA ARG A 62 -12.13 8.07 -1.16
C ARG A 62 -11.79 6.77 -1.88
N CYS A 63 -10.97 5.96 -1.26
CA CYS A 63 -10.73 4.60 -1.73
C CYS A 63 -11.73 3.68 -1.03
N ARG A 64 -12.58 3.00 -1.80
CA ARG A 64 -13.38 1.89 -1.32
C ARG A 64 -12.76 0.62 -1.87
N ASP A 65 -12.42 -0.29 -0.97
CA ASP A 65 -12.18 -1.66 -1.40
C ASP A 65 -13.53 -2.22 -1.80
N LEU A 66 -13.80 -2.24 -3.11
CA LEU A 66 -14.89 -3.05 -3.62
C LEU A 66 -14.34 -4.47 -3.54
N ALA A 67 -14.67 -5.18 -2.45
CA ALA A 67 -14.36 -6.59 -2.33
C ALA A 67 -14.91 -7.29 -3.57
N VAL A 68 -14.06 -7.50 -4.58
CA VAL A 68 -14.32 -8.44 -5.65
C VAL A 68 -14.30 -9.78 -4.93
N GLY A 69 -15.45 -10.46 -4.90
CA GLY A 69 -15.74 -11.66 -4.11
C GLY A 69 -14.51 -12.53 -3.88
N GLY A 70 -14.23 -12.79 -2.60
CA GLY A 70 -13.01 -13.44 -2.15
C GLY A 70 -12.72 -14.73 -2.89
N VAL A 71 -11.58 -14.77 -3.57
CA VAL A 71 -10.88 -16.03 -3.79
C VAL A 71 -10.24 -16.39 -2.46
N VAL A 72 -10.96 -17.18 -1.67
CA VAL A 72 -10.36 -18.01 -0.64
C VAL A 72 -9.59 -19.11 -1.35
N ASP A 73 -8.29 -18.94 -1.50
CA ASP A 73 -7.39 -20.03 -1.88
C ASP A 73 -7.17 -20.87 -0.63
N SER A 74 -8.10 -21.78 -0.34
CA SER A 74 -7.91 -22.84 0.66
C SER A 74 -7.13 -23.98 0.02
N GLY A 75 -5.86 -23.71 -0.25
CA GLY A 75 -4.87 -24.69 -0.67
C GLY A 75 -3.79 -24.84 0.42
N LEU A 76 -3.55 -26.08 0.84
CA LEU A 76 -2.49 -26.56 1.73
C LEU A 76 -2.80 -26.55 3.25
N ALA A 77 -3.70 -27.45 3.66
CA ALA A 77 -3.43 -28.29 4.82
C ALA A 77 -2.97 -29.67 4.29
N GLY A 78 -1.76 -29.68 3.71
CA GLY A 78 -0.99 -30.90 3.52
C GLY A 78 -0.27 -31.17 4.83
N ASP A 79 -0.57 -32.31 5.41
CA ASP A 79 0.10 -32.90 6.56
C ASP A 79 1.60 -33.05 6.29
N GLU A 80 2.42 -32.18 6.85
CA GLU A 80 3.88 -32.37 6.93
C GLU A 80 4.30 -32.31 8.39
N SER A 81 4.37 -33.52 8.97
CA SER A 81 5.04 -33.83 10.23
C SER A 81 6.47 -33.27 10.25
N PRO A 82 6.93 -32.61 11.33
CA PRO A 82 8.32 -32.18 11.41
C PRO A 82 9.21 -33.36 11.79
N SER A 83 9.83 -34.02 10.79
CA SER A 83 10.98 -34.89 11.04
C SER A 83 12.26 -34.03 11.05
N TRP A 84 12.70 -33.62 12.23
CA TRP A 84 14.11 -33.31 12.41
C TRP A 84 14.83 -34.64 12.68
N ARG A 85 15.62 -35.09 11.72
CA ARG A 85 16.76 -36.01 11.86
C ARG A 85 17.85 -35.55 10.91
#